data_AF-A0A2D6ND24-F1
#
_entry.id   AF-A0A2D6ND24-F1
#
_cell.length_a   1.000
_cell.length_b   1.000
_cell.length_c   1.000
_cell.angle_alpha   90.00
_cell.angle_beta   90.00
_cell.angle_gamma   90.00
#
_symmetry.space_group_name_H-M   'P 1'
#
loop_
_entity.id
_entity.type
_entity.pdbx_description
1 polymer ?
#
loop_
_entity_poly.entity_id
_entity_poly.type
_entity_poly.pdbx_seq_one_letter_code
_entity_poly.pdbx_strand_id
1 'polypeptide(L)'
;MVEGKISSKQKFKLKNFIKELESYSGRHTEFVSVYIPAGYDLNKINSHLAQEKGTASNIKSKATRDNVQTALEKMLQHLKLFPRTPSNGLAVFSGNVTEREGQQDFKVWSMETPLPLKQRLYRCDKNFVLDPLREQTEEKAIYALVVMDKRDGGIALLKGKTIVPLNKATSAVPGKTRAGGQSAARYERLRDGA
;
A
#
# COMPACT_ATOMS: atom_id res chain seq x y z
N MET A 1 17.19 -7.10 -6.55
CA MET A 1 16.03 -6.21 -6.31
C MET A 1 15.95 -5.99 -4.81
N VAL A 2 16.18 -4.75 -4.36
CA VAL A 2 16.44 -4.40 -2.96
C VAL A 2 15.19 -4.69 -2.12
N GLU A 3 15.24 -5.73 -1.30
CA GLU A 3 14.23 -6.05 -0.30
C GLU A 3 14.20 -4.92 0.74
N GLY A 4 13.13 -4.12 0.72
CA GLY A 4 12.89 -3.09 1.72
C GLY A 4 12.57 -3.73 3.08
N LYS A 5 13.59 -4.17 3.82
CA LYS A 5 13.47 -4.37 5.27
C LYS A 5 13.25 -2.99 5.88
N ILE A 6 12.02 -2.71 6.30
CA ILE A 6 11.71 -1.52 7.11
C ILE A 6 12.56 -1.61 8.38
N SER A 7 13.41 -0.63 8.62
CA SER A 7 14.19 -0.55 9.86
C SER A 7 13.23 -0.44 11.05
N SER A 8 13.53 -1.09 12.17
CA SER A 8 12.72 -1.02 13.40
C SER A 8 12.44 0.44 13.82
N LYS A 9 13.39 1.36 13.57
CA LYS A 9 13.23 2.80 13.81
C LYS A 9 12.20 3.44 12.87
N GLN A 10 12.20 3.09 11.59
CA GLN A 10 11.22 3.57 10.61
C GLN A 10 9.82 3.04 10.91
N LYS A 11 9.72 1.76 11.31
CA LYS A 11 8.46 1.15 11.73
C LYS A 11 7.87 1.85 12.96
N PHE A 12 8.72 2.19 13.94
CA PHE A 12 8.30 2.94 15.11
C PHE A 12 7.82 4.35 14.76
N LYS A 13 8.55 5.07 13.90
CA LYS A 13 8.14 6.40 13.40
C LYS A 13 6.79 6.34 12.67
N LEU A 14 6.61 5.34 11.79
CA LEU A 14 5.37 5.15 11.05
C LEU A 14 4.20 4.87 12.00
N LYS A 15 4.39 3.98 12.99
CA LYS A 15 3.36 3.69 14.02
C LYS A 15 2.98 4.93 14.82
N ASN A 16 3.95 5.74 15.24
CA ASN A 16 3.65 6.96 15.99
C ASN A 16 2.93 8.00 15.14
N PHE A 17 3.31 8.12 13.86
CA PHE A 17 2.66 9.01 12.92
C PHE A 17 1.21 8.59 12.63
N ILE A 18 0.96 7.29 12.45
CA ILE A 18 -0.40 6.74 12.31
C ILE A 18 -1.22 7.06 13.57
N LYS A 19 -0.67 6.81 14.77
CA LYS A 19 -1.35 7.12 16.04
C LYS A 19 -1.66 8.60 16.21
N GLU A 20 -0.75 9.48 15.81
CA GLU A 20 -0.96 10.93 15.82
C GLU A 20 -2.13 11.31 14.91
N LEU A 21 -2.14 10.82 13.67
CA LEU A 21 -3.21 11.13 12.71
C LEU A 21 -4.56 10.49 13.10
N GLU A 22 -4.56 9.33 13.76
CA GLU A 22 -5.77 8.69 14.29
C GLU A 22 -6.44 9.49 15.41
N SER A 23 -5.65 10.29 16.15
CA SER A 23 -6.19 11.12 17.23
C SER A 23 -7.05 12.28 16.73
N TYR A 24 -6.89 12.67 15.46
CA TYR A 24 -7.65 13.73 14.84
C TYR A 24 -8.89 13.17 14.14
N SER A 25 -10.07 13.67 14.54
CA SER A 25 -11.35 13.33 13.91
C SER A 25 -12.20 14.58 13.72
N GLY A 26 -12.85 14.66 12.56
CA GLY A 26 -13.61 15.82 12.13
C GLY A 26 -15.10 15.62 12.35
N ARG A 27 -15.77 16.68 12.78
CA ARG A 27 -17.26 16.71 12.83
C ARG A 27 -17.85 16.54 11.42
N HIS A 28 -17.19 17.12 10.42
CA HIS A 28 -17.59 17.07 9.02
C HIS A 28 -16.45 16.52 8.14
N THR A 29 -16.72 16.34 6.86
CA THR A 29 -15.74 15.87 5.86
C THR A 29 -14.75 16.99 5.52
N GLU A 30 -13.69 17.10 6.31
CA GLU A 30 -12.75 18.23 6.27
C GLU A 30 -11.28 17.79 6.22
N PHE A 31 -11.03 16.48 6.30
CA PHE A 31 -9.70 15.90 6.28
C PHE A 31 -9.35 15.36 4.91
N VAL A 32 -8.28 15.88 4.34
CA VAL A 32 -7.78 15.49 3.01
C VAL A 32 -6.57 14.58 3.17
N SER A 33 -6.64 13.41 2.54
CA SER A 33 -5.57 12.41 2.49
C SER A 33 -5.11 12.22 1.05
N VAL A 34 -3.81 12.36 0.80
CA VAL A 34 -3.20 12.22 -0.52
C VAL A 34 -2.00 11.28 -0.46
N TYR A 35 -2.01 10.28 -1.33
CA TYR A 35 -0.91 9.35 -1.51
C TYR A 35 -0.37 9.46 -2.93
N ILE A 36 0.93 9.71 -3.03
CA ILE A 36 1.64 9.92 -4.29
C ILE A 36 2.61 8.75 -4.47
N PRO A 37 2.45 7.93 -5.53
CA PRO A 37 3.34 6.80 -5.78
C PRO A 37 4.75 7.26 -6.17
N ALA A 38 5.73 6.39 -5.94
CA ALA A 38 7.12 6.64 -6.29
C ALA A 38 7.28 6.95 -7.79
N GLY A 39 8.01 8.01 -8.13
CA GLY A 39 8.26 8.42 -9.52
C GLY A 39 7.08 9.10 -10.23
N TYR A 40 5.96 9.34 -9.54
CA TYR A 40 4.85 10.11 -10.13
C TYR A 40 5.17 11.60 -10.17
N ASP A 41 4.67 12.31 -11.17
CA ASP A 41 4.90 13.75 -11.33
C ASP A 41 4.04 14.57 -10.35
N LEU A 42 4.70 15.35 -9.49
CA LEU A 42 4.06 16.26 -8.54
C LEU A 42 3.23 17.34 -9.24
N ASN A 43 3.61 17.77 -10.45
CA ASN A 43 2.84 18.77 -11.19
C ASN A 43 1.43 18.28 -11.51
N LYS A 44 1.29 17.00 -11.89
CA LYS A 44 -0.02 16.39 -12.13
C LYS A 44 -0.86 16.31 -10.86
N ILE A 45 -0.24 16.05 -9.71
CA ILE A 45 -0.92 16.07 -8.41
C ILE A 45 -1.37 17.50 -8.07
N ASN A 46 -0.50 18.49 -8.24
CA ASN A 46 -0.82 19.89 -7.99
C ASN A 46 -1.99 20.38 -8.85
N SER A 47 -1.98 20.07 -10.15
CA SER A 47 -3.10 20.41 -11.05
C SER A 47 -4.41 19.74 -10.63
N HIS A 48 -4.36 18.47 -10.20
CA HIS A 48 -5.54 17.78 -9.71
C HIS A 48 -6.07 18.38 -8.41
N LEU A 49 -5.20 18.68 -7.44
CA LEU A 49 -5.61 19.31 -6.19
C LEU A 49 -6.17 20.72 -6.41
N ALA A 50 -5.66 21.46 -7.38
CA ALA A 50 -6.22 22.75 -7.79
C ALA A 50 -7.62 22.59 -8.40
N GLN A 51 -7.84 21.57 -9.23
CA GLN A 51 -9.17 21.24 -9.75
C GLN A 51 -10.14 20.86 -8.62
N GLU A 52 -9.71 20.02 -7.68
CA GLU A 52 -10.48 19.63 -6.50
C GLU A 52 -10.85 20.84 -5.62
N LYS A 53 -9.93 21.80 -5.45
CA LYS A 53 -10.21 23.06 -4.74
C LYS A 53 -11.31 23.86 -5.45
N GLY A 54 -11.29 23.88 -6.79
CA GLY A 54 -12.35 24.47 -7.60
C GLY A 54 -13.69 23.75 -7.39
N THR A 55 -13.72 22.43 -7.46
CA THR A 55 -14.93 21.63 -7.23
C THR A 55 -15.50 21.81 -5.83
N ALA A 56 -14.63 21.94 -4.81
CA ALA A 56 -15.03 22.18 -3.43
C ALA A 56 -15.85 23.46 -3.24
N SER A 57 -15.77 24.43 -4.16
CA SER A 57 -16.60 25.65 -4.13
C SER A 57 -18.11 25.39 -4.18
N ASN A 58 -18.51 24.23 -4.74
CA ASN A 58 -19.90 23.81 -4.86
C ASN A 58 -20.46 23.18 -3.58
N ILE A 59 -19.65 23.01 -2.52
CA ILE A 59 -20.13 22.50 -1.24
C ILE A 59 -21.15 23.48 -0.64
N LYS A 60 -22.33 22.95 -0.29
CA LYS A 60 -23.46 23.76 0.22
C LYS A 60 -23.19 24.39 1.59
N SER A 61 -22.56 23.64 2.49
CA SER A 61 -22.19 24.13 3.82
C SER A 61 -21.01 25.09 3.71
N LYS A 62 -21.21 26.36 4.10
CA LYS A 62 -20.16 27.39 4.07
C LYS A 62 -18.95 26.98 4.93
N ALA A 63 -19.19 26.52 6.16
CA ALA A 63 -18.11 26.11 7.06
C ALA A 63 -17.27 24.98 6.47
N THR A 64 -17.92 23.92 5.98
CA THR A 64 -17.23 22.75 5.38
C THR A 64 -16.51 23.14 4.09
N ARG A 65 -17.12 23.99 3.26
CA ARG A 65 -16.48 24.50 2.04
C ARG A 65 -15.19 25.25 2.36
N ASP A 66 -15.26 26.23 3.26
CA ASP A 66 -14.12 27.08 3.61
C ASP A 66 -13.00 26.23 4.25
N ASN A 67 -13.38 25.24 5.07
CA ASN A 67 -12.43 24.29 5.67
C ASN A 67 -11.72 23.42 4.63
N VAL A 68 -12.47 22.80 3.70
CA VAL A 68 -11.89 21.96 2.64
C VAL A 68 -11.01 22.79 1.69
N GLN A 69 -11.46 23.98 1.29
CA GLN A 69 -10.66 24.86 0.43
C GLN A 69 -9.36 25.30 1.09
N THR A 70 -9.40 25.64 2.37
CA THR A 70 -8.22 26.04 3.14
C THR A 70 -7.26 24.86 3.32
N ALA A 71 -7.78 23.67 3.62
CA ALA A 71 -6.96 22.46 3.72
C ALA A 71 -6.25 22.13 2.40
N LEU A 72 -6.96 22.20 1.26
CA LEU A 72 -6.36 21.98 -0.06
C LEU A 72 -5.31 23.04 -0.40
N GLU A 73 -5.56 24.30 -0.04
CA GLU A 73 -4.61 25.39 -0.26
C GLU A 73 -3.33 25.22 0.57
N LYS A 74 -3.45 24.89 1.85
CA LYS A 74 -2.31 24.60 2.72
C LYS A 74 -1.54 23.38 2.23
N MET A 75 -2.22 22.35 1.76
CA MET A 75 -1.59 21.18 1.16
C MET A 75 -0.80 21.53 -0.11
N LEU A 76 -1.37 22.35 -1.01
CA LEU A 76 -0.69 22.83 -2.21
C LEU A 76 0.56 23.65 -1.87
N GLN A 77 0.49 24.50 -0.83
CA GLN A 77 1.64 25.26 -0.35
C GLN A 77 2.74 24.32 0.19
N HIS A 78 2.35 23.30 0.96
CA HIS A 78 3.28 22.31 1.51
C HIS A 78 3.96 21.47 0.43
N LEU A 79 3.22 21.08 -0.62
CA LEU A 79 3.77 20.32 -1.74
C LEU A 79 4.85 21.09 -2.53
N LYS A 80 4.84 22.44 -2.51
CA LYS A 80 5.91 23.24 -3.13
C LYS A 80 7.28 23.06 -2.46
N LEU A 81 7.32 22.61 -1.20
CA LEU A 81 8.58 22.30 -0.51
C LEU A 81 9.29 21.08 -1.10
N PHE A 82 8.58 20.25 -1.87
CA PHE A 82 9.11 19.07 -2.52
C PHE A 82 9.31 19.34 -4.02
N PRO A 83 10.55 19.54 -4.51
CA PRO A 83 10.80 19.76 -5.92
C PRO A 83 10.60 18.48 -6.76
N ARG A 84 10.74 17.30 -6.14
CA ARG A 84 10.54 15.98 -6.76
C ARG A 84 9.92 15.02 -5.77
N THR A 85 9.19 14.03 -6.30
CA THR A 85 8.62 12.96 -5.49
C THR A 85 9.75 12.13 -4.86
N PRO A 86 9.72 11.86 -3.55
CA PRO A 86 10.69 11.01 -2.88
C PRO A 86 10.74 9.60 -3.48
N SER A 87 11.83 8.88 -3.20
CA SER A 87 12.13 7.56 -3.77
C SER A 87 11.04 6.52 -3.53
N ASN A 88 10.38 6.56 -2.38
CA ASN A 88 9.34 5.62 -1.99
C ASN A 88 7.91 6.20 -2.12
N GLY A 89 7.77 7.40 -2.68
CA GLY A 89 6.51 8.13 -2.71
C GLY A 89 6.30 9.00 -1.48
N LEU A 90 5.16 9.68 -1.44
CA LEU A 90 4.84 10.69 -0.43
C LEU A 90 3.39 10.53 0.03
N ALA A 91 3.19 10.50 1.34
CA ALA A 91 1.87 10.63 1.94
C ALA A 91 1.73 12.04 2.53
N VAL A 92 0.66 12.74 2.18
CA VAL A 92 0.36 14.10 2.64
C VAL A 92 -1.06 14.16 3.18
N PHE A 93 -1.21 14.79 4.34
CA PHE A 93 -2.45 14.91 5.07
C PHE A 93 -2.66 16.37 5.44
N SER A 94 -3.88 16.88 5.31
CA SER A 94 -4.22 18.24 5.74
C SER A 94 -5.64 18.29 6.27
N GLY A 95 -5.85 19.11 7.30
CA GLY A 95 -7.18 19.39 7.83
C GLY A 95 -7.13 20.35 9.02
N ASN A 96 -8.31 20.76 9.48
CA ASN A 96 -8.46 21.54 10.69
C ASN A 96 -8.48 20.61 11.91
N VAL A 97 -7.56 20.78 12.86
CA VAL A 97 -7.48 19.94 14.06
C VAL A 97 -8.28 20.46 15.24
N THR A 98 -8.85 21.66 15.14
CA THR A 98 -9.54 22.27 16.27
C THR A 98 -10.95 21.72 16.41
N GLU A 99 -11.28 21.24 17.61
CA GLU A 99 -12.65 20.79 17.94
C GLU A 99 -13.61 21.94 18.27
N ARG A 100 -13.07 23.13 18.57
CA ARG A 100 -13.83 24.32 18.95
C ARG A 100 -14.34 25.07 17.72
N GLU A 101 -15.65 25.27 17.65
CA GLU A 101 -16.25 26.13 16.62
C GLU A 101 -15.73 27.56 16.71
N GLY A 102 -15.32 28.11 15.56
CA GLY A 102 -14.78 29.48 15.45
C GLY A 102 -13.27 29.60 15.59
N GLN A 103 -12.56 28.57 16.08
CA GLN A 103 -11.10 28.50 15.97
C GLN A 103 -10.69 27.58 14.83
N GLN A 104 -9.72 28.04 14.04
CA GLN A 104 -9.15 27.30 12.93
C GLN A 104 -7.67 27.05 13.21
N ASP A 105 -7.29 25.79 13.38
CA ASP A 105 -5.89 25.36 13.45
C ASP A 105 -5.66 24.35 12.33
N PHE A 106 -5.24 24.85 11.17
CA PHE A 106 -4.95 23.99 10.02
C PHE A 106 -3.54 23.45 10.12
N LYS A 107 -3.44 22.13 10.14
CA LYS A 107 -2.16 21.42 10.13
C LYS A 107 -2.01 20.61 8.85
N VAL A 108 -0.76 20.54 8.40
CA VAL A 108 -0.35 19.73 7.27
C VAL A 108 0.75 18.80 7.75
N TRP A 109 0.61 17.52 7.45
CA TRP A 109 1.62 16.51 7.72
C TRP A 109 2.05 15.88 6.41
N SER A 110 3.34 15.56 6.33
CA SER A 110 3.89 14.80 5.22
C SER A 110 4.89 13.78 5.73
N MET A 111 4.87 12.59 5.14
CA MET A 111 5.82 11.54 5.43
C MET A 111 6.24 10.83 4.14
N GLU A 112 7.55 10.65 3.95
CA GLU A 112 8.06 9.67 2.99
C GLU A 112 7.78 8.28 3.53
N THR A 113 7.07 7.46 2.75
CA THR A 113 6.71 6.11 3.16
C THR A 113 7.96 5.21 3.17
N PRO A 114 8.11 4.29 4.13
CA PRO A 114 9.27 3.41 4.18
C PRO A 114 9.26 2.36 3.06
N LEU A 115 8.10 2.09 2.48
CA LEU A 115 7.93 1.24 1.30
C LEU A 115 7.32 2.03 0.16
N PRO A 116 7.66 1.71 -1.10
CA PRO A 116 7.12 2.36 -2.27
C PRO A 116 5.61 2.21 -2.37
N LEU A 117 4.90 3.33 -2.46
CA LEU A 117 3.46 3.34 -2.73
C LEU A 117 3.18 2.94 -4.18
N LYS A 118 2.25 2.00 -4.37
CA LYS A 118 1.89 1.46 -5.70
C LYS A 118 0.78 2.26 -6.40
N GLN A 119 -0.11 2.86 -5.62
CA GLN A 119 -1.32 3.50 -6.11
C GLN A 119 -1.40 4.94 -5.63
N ARG A 120 -1.99 5.77 -6.47
CA ARG A 120 -2.37 7.13 -6.13
C ARG A 120 -3.73 7.11 -5.43
N LEU A 121 -3.87 7.85 -4.34
CA LEU A 121 -5.13 8.01 -3.63
C LEU A 121 -5.33 9.49 -3.30
N TYR A 122 -6.54 9.98 -3.54
CA TYR A 122 -7.02 11.26 -3.05
C TYR A 122 -8.37 11.00 -2.39
N ARG A 123 -8.55 11.43 -1.15
CA ARG A 123 -9.83 11.30 -0.44
C ARG A 123 -10.01 12.43 0.56
N CYS A 124 -11.19 13.02 0.55
CA CYS A 124 -11.67 13.92 1.60
C CYS A 124 -12.70 13.17 2.43
N ASP A 125 -12.51 13.09 3.75
CA ASP A 125 -13.41 12.37 4.66
C ASP A 125 -13.42 13.03 6.05
N LYS A 126 -14.19 12.49 6.99
CA LYS A 126 -14.21 12.91 8.39
C LYS A 126 -12.95 12.54 9.15
N ASN A 127 -12.26 11.50 8.69
CA ASN A 127 -11.02 10.99 9.28
C ASN A 127 -9.96 10.85 8.20
N PHE A 128 -8.69 10.90 8.59
CA PHE A 128 -7.63 10.58 7.65
C PHE A 128 -7.71 9.11 7.21
N VAL A 129 -7.42 8.87 5.93
CA VAL A 129 -7.35 7.52 5.36
C VAL A 129 -5.96 6.98 5.62
N LEU A 130 -5.83 6.07 6.59
CA LEU A 130 -4.54 5.56 7.06
C LEU A 130 -4.29 4.10 6.67
N ASP A 131 -5.27 3.44 6.03
CA ASP A 131 -5.19 2.03 5.64
C ASP A 131 -3.92 1.71 4.81
N PRO A 132 -3.53 2.52 3.81
CA PRO A 132 -2.30 2.25 3.05
C PRO A 132 -1.03 2.24 3.91
N LEU A 133 -0.96 3.05 4.98
CA LEU A 133 0.18 3.07 5.90
C LEU A 133 0.13 1.93 6.92
N ARG A 134 -1.08 1.53 7.36
CA ARG A 134 -1.28 0.38 8.25
C ARG A 134 -0.86 -0.92 7.57
N GLU A 135 -1.21 -1.11 6.30
CA GLU A 135 -0.79 -2.28 5.52
C GLU A 135 0.74 -2.42 5.38
N GLN A 136 1.48 -1.31 5.45
CA GLN A 136 2.94 -1.32 5.44
C GLN A 136 3.53 -1.68 6.81
N THR A 137 2.79 -1.45 7.88
CA THR A 137 3.21 -1.73 9.26
C THR A 137 2.93 -3.18 9.66
N GLU A 138 1.88 -3.77 9.08
CA GLU A 138 1.49 -5.14 9.32
C GLU A 138 2.57 -6.12 8.86
N GLU A 139 3.02 -6.98 9.77
CA GLU A 139 3.91 -8.09 9.41
C GLU A 139 3.10 -9.11 8.63
N LYS A 140 3.27 -9.09 7.30
CA LYS A 140 2.69 -10.14 6.46
C LYS A 140 3.43 -11.43 6.76
N ALA A 141 2.72 -12.39 7.36
CA ALA A 141 3.22 -13.75 7.49
C ALA A 141 3.64 -14.26 6.11
N ILE A 142 4.87 -14.75 6.02
CA ILE A 142 5.41 -15.33 4.80
C ILE A 142 5.19 -16.84 4.92
N TYR A 143 4.39 -17.40 4.02
CA TYR A 143 4.18 -18.84 3.97
C TYR A 143 5.02 -19.44 2.84
N ALA A 144 5.59 -20.61 3.08
CA ALA A 144 6.18 -21.41 2.02
C ALA A 144 5.10 -22.31 1.41
N LEU A 145 4.89 -22.17 0.10
CA LEU A 145 4.06 -23.07 -0.70
C LEU A 145 4.97 -24.12 -1.32
N VAL A 146 4.74 -25.38 -0.96
CA VAL A 146 5.41 -26.53 -1.58
C VAL A 146 4.35 -27.31 -2.33
N VAL A 147 4.52 -27.37 -3.65
CA VAL A 147 3.66 -28.16 -4.54
C VAL A 147 4.47 -29.34 -5.04
N MET A 148 3.93 -30.54 -4.89
CA MET A 148 4.55 -31.77 -5.41
C MET A 148 3.52 -32.53 -6.25
N ASP A 149 3.90 -32.82 -7.49
CA ASP A 149 3.21 -33.76 -8.38
C ASP A 149 4.23 -34.82 -8.83
N LYS A 150 3.75 -35.92 -9.42
CA LYS A 150 4.58 -37.00 -9.96
C LYS A 150 5.51 -36.52 -11.08
N ARG A 151 5.12 -35.49 -11.83
CA ARG A 151 5.85 -34.97 -13.01
C ARG A 151 6.65 -33.72 -12.73
N ASP A 152 6.23 -32.90 -11.78
CA ASP A 152 6.95 -31.69 -11.40
C ASP A 152 6.60 -31.27 -9.97
N GLY A 153 7.50 -30.49 -9.39
CA GLY A 153 7.33 -29.88 -8.08
C GLY A 153 7.80 -28.43 -8.12
N GLY A 154 7.29 -27.63 -7.19
CA GLY A 154 7.61 -26.22 -7.12
C GLY A 154 7.62 -25.72 -5.68
N ILE A 155 8.54 -24.80 -5.41
CA ILE A 155 8.59 -24.05 -4.17
C ILE A 155 8.31 -22.60 -4.50
N ALA A 156 7.36 -22.01 -3.79
CA ALA A 156 7.03 -20.59 -3.88
C ALA A 156 6.84 -19.99 -2.48
N LEU A 157 7.01 -18.68 -2.37
CA LEU A 157 6.66 -17.94 -1.16
C LEU A 157 5.35 -17.20 -1.40
N LEU A 158 4.39 -17.37 -0.50
CA LEU A 158 3.20 -16.55 -0.41
C LEU A 158 3.48 -15.37 0.53
N LYS A 159 3.60 -14.18 -0.03
CA LYS A 159 3.79 -12.91 0.69
C LYS A 159 2.48 -12.11 0.63
N GLY A 160 1.61 -12.29 1.61
CA GLY A 160 0.26 -11.70 1.59
C GLY A 160 -0.58 -12.25 0.43
N LYS A 161 -0.94 -11.40 -0.55
CA LYS A 161 -1.70 -11.79 -1.76
C LYS A 161 -0.81 -12.13 -2.96
N THR A 162 0.51 -11.98 -2.84
CA THR A 162 1.45 -12.17 -3.96
C THR A 162 2.19 -13.50 -3.80
N ILE A 163 2.20 -14.32 -4.85
CA ILE A 163 2.99 -15.55 -4.93
C ILE A 163 4.30 -15.23 -5.65
N VAL A 164 5.43 -15.55 -5.01
CA VAL A 164 6.77 -15.40 -5.57
C VAL A 164 7.34 -16.81 -5.82
N PRO A 165 7.39 -17.29 -7.08
CA PRO A 165 7.99 -18.59 -7.38
C PRO A 165 9.51 -18.53 -7.09
N LEU A 166 10.02 -19.53 -6.38
CA LEU A 166 11.46 -19.63 -6.08
C LEU A 166 12.14 -20.62 -7.00
N ASN A 167 11.63 -21.86 -7.04
CA ASN A 167 12.24 -22.92 -7.82
C ASN A 167 11.15 -23.86 -8.35
N LYS A 168 11.39 -24.39 -9.54
CA LYS A 168 10.58 -25.43 -10.16
C LYS A 168 11.50 -26.59 -10.54
N ALA A 169 11.16 -27.78 -10.08
CA ALA A 169 11.84 -29.01 -10.42
C ALA A 169 10.92 -29.89 -11.27
N THR A 170 11.48 -30.57 -12.26
CA THR A 170 10.77 -31.58 -13.04
C THR A 170 11.21 -32.96 -12.61
N SER A 171 10.26 -33.87 -12.49
CA SER A 171 10.47 -35.27 -12.15
C SER A 171 10.50 -36.12 -13.42
N ALA A 172 11.45 -37.06 -13.47
CA ALA A 172 11.55 -38.05 -14.55
C ALA A 172 10.82 -39.37 -14.22
N VAL A 173 9.98 -39.39 -13.17
CA VAL A 173 9.28 -40.60 -12.72
C VAL A 173 8.35 -41.12 -13.83
N PRO A 174 8.49 -42.39 -14.24
CA PRO A 174 7.65 -42.99 -15.28
C PRO A 174 6.16 -42.97 -14.92
N GLY A 175 5.31 -42.67 -15.91
CA GLY A 175 3.86 -42.74 -15.76
C GLY A 175 3.32 -44.17 -15.60
N LYS A 176 2.00 -44.32 -15.46
CA LYS A 176 1.37 -45.66 -15.49
C LYS A 176 1.59 -46.31 -16.85
N THR A 177 2.19 -47.49 -16.87
CA THR A 177 2.33 -48.33 -18.06
C THR A 177 1.04 -49.10 -18.32
N ARG A 178 0.60 -49.14 -19.58
CA ARG A 178 -0.58 -49.90 -20.03
C ARG A 178 -0.27 -51.41 -20.23
N ALA A 179 1.00 -51.74 -20.45
CA ALA A 179 1.42 -53.13 -20.65
C ALA A 179 1.36 -53.92 -19.33
N GLY A 180 0.56 -55.00 -19.33
CA GLY A 180 0.41 -55.94 -18.21
C GLY A 180 1.01 -57.31 -18.51
N GLY A 181 1.03 -58.20 -17.50
CA GLY A 181 1.58 -59.56 -17.59
C GLY A 181 2.83 -59.74 -16.72
N GLN A 182 3.75 -60.62 -17.15
CA GLN A 182 4.99 -60.96 -16.42
C GLN A 182 5.87 -59.74 -16.09
N SER A 183 5.81 -58.69 -16.91
CA SER A 183 6.62 -57.48 -16.74
C SER A 183 6.00 -56.44 -15.79
N ALA A 184 4.77 -56.64 -15.30
CA ALA A 184 4.07 -55.66 -14.48
C ALA A 184 4.86 -55.31 -13.19
N ALA A 185 5.32 -56.34 -12.47
CA ALA A 185 6.11 -56.17 -11.25
C ALA A 185 7.45 -55.45 -11.49
N ARG A 186 8.05 -55.58 -12.70
CA ARG A 186 9.28 -54.86 -13.07
C ARG A 186 9.01 -53.35 -13.23
N TYR A 187 7.93 -52.97 -13.90
CA TYR A 187 7.58 -51.57 -14.12
C TYR A 187 7.15 -50.86 -12.82
N GLU A 188 6.54 -51.58 -11.89
CA GLU A 188 6.20 -51.06 -10.56
C GLU A 188 7.46 -50.74 -9.73
N ARG A 189 8.42 -51.67 -9.65
CA ARG A 189 9.71 -51.43 -8.97
C ARG A 189 10.50 -50.26 -9.56
N LEU A 190 10.48 -50.12 -10.89
CA LEU A 190 11.13 -48.99 -11.58
C LEU A 190 10.47 -47.64 -11.27
N ARG A 191 9.18 -47.63 -10.87
CA ARG A 191 8.47 -46.40 -10.53
C ARG A 191 8.62 -46.04 -9.05
N ASP A 192 8.68 -47.03 -8.17
CA ASP A 192 8.82 -46.80 -6.73
C ASP A 192 10.27 -46.52 -6.31
N GLY A 193 11.25 -46.95 -7.12
CA GLY A 193 12.67 -46.67 -6.91
C GLY A 193 13.20 -45.42 -7.62
N ALA A 194 12.35 -44.68 -8.34
CA ALA A 194 12.67 -43.44 -9.05
C ALA A 194 12.13 -42.23 -8.29
#